data_AF-A0A7S1C2B5-F1
#
_entry.id   AF-A0A7S1C2B5-F1
#
_cell.length_a   1.000
_cell.length_b   1.000
_cell.length_c   1.000
_cell.angle_alpha   90.00
_cell.angle_beta   90.00
_cell.angle_gamma   90.00
#
_symmetry.space_group_name_H-M   'P 1'
#
loop_
_entity.id
_entity.type
_entity.pdbx_description
1 polymer ?
#
loop_
_entity_poly.entity_id
_entity_poly.type
_entity_poly.pdbx_seq_one_letter_code
_entity_poly.pdbx_strand_id
1 'polypeptide(L)'
;EDFEGRVSVERNAELGRLRKYLIFSSLSGMLWQSVPILVALASFATYTAMGNELTAAVAFPALALFNILRFPMAMLPGVINNLIEASVSIARIASFLNAHEVDTKATTR
;
A
#
# COMPACT_ATOMS: atom_id res chain seq x y z
N GLU A 1 -39.79 4.50 -17.61
CA GLU A 1 -39.63 3.50 -16.53
C GLU A 1 -38.44 2.55 -16.73
N ASP A 2 -38.09 2.19 -17.97
CA ASP A 2 -37.08 1.14 -18.26
C ASP A 2 -35.60 1.50 -17.93
N PHE A 3 -35.22 2.78 -17.96
CA PHE A 3 -33.84 3.21 -17.68
C PHE A 3 -33.55 3.37 -16.18
N GLU A 4 -34.50 3.93 -15.42
CA GLU A 4 -34.36 4.15 -13.98
C GLU A 4 -34.21 2.83 -13.21
N GLY A 5 -34.99 1.81 -13.59
CA GLY A 5 -34.87 0.45 -13.05
C GLY A 5 -33.47 -0.13 -13.25
N ARG A 6 -32.92 -0.05 -14.48
CA ARG A 6 -31.56 -0.53 -14.80
C ARG A 6 -30.49 0.18 -13.99
N VAL A 7 -30.58 1.51 -13.84
CA VAL A 7 -29.63 2.29 -13.01
C VAL A 7 -29.71 1.87 -11.54
N SER A 8 -30.92 1.64 -11.01
CA SER A 8 -31.10 1.22 -9.61
C SER A 8 -30.49 -0.16 -9.31
N VAL A 9 -30.58 -1.10 -10.26
CA VAL A 9 -30.00 -2.45 -10.13
C VAL A 9 -28.48 -2.39 -10.05
N GLU A 10 -27.85 -1.65 -10.97
CA GLU A 10 -26.39 -1.46 -10.97
C GLU A 10 -25.92 -0.72 -9.72
N ARG A 11 -26.69 0.30 -9.27
CA ARG A 11 -26.39 1.04 -8.04
C ARG A 11 -26.41 0.14 -6.81
N ASN A 12 -27.37 -0.77 -6.70
CA ASN A 12 -27.44 -1.71 -5.58
C ASN A 12 -26.27 -2.70 -5.60
N ALA A 13 -25.86 -3.17 -6.79
CA ALA A 13 -24.69 -4.02 -6.93
C ALA A 13 -23.40 -3.28 -6.53
N GLU A 14 -23.24 -2.03 -6.94
CA GLU A 14 -22.12 -1.15 -6.56
C GLU A 14 -22.08 -0.91 -5.05
N LEU A 15 -23.21 -0.53 -4.43
CA LEU A 15 -23.32 -0.31 -2.98
C LEU A 15 -22.97 -1.57 -2.18
N GLY A 16 -23.37 -2.75 -2.68
CA GLY A 16 -22.97 -4.02 -2.10
C GLY A 16 -21.46 -4.25 -2.11
N ARG A 17 -20.78 -3.89 -3.21
CA ARG A 17 -19.31 -3.96 -3.32
C ARG A 17 -18.64 -2.90 -2.44
N LEU A 18 -19.15 -1.68 -2.43
CA LEU A 18 -18.63 -0.58 -1.63
C LEU A 18 -18.70 -0.90 -0.14
N ARG A 19 -19.80 -1.48 0.34
CA ARG A 19 -19.93 -1.92 1.73
C ARG A 19 -18.88 -2.96 2.11
N LYS A 20 -18.65 -3.95 1.25
CA LYS A 20 -17.58 -4.95 1.47
C LYS A 20 -16.21 -4.28 1.50
N TYR A 21 -15.92 -3.40 0.55
CA TYR A 21 -14.68 -2.63 0.50
C TYR A 21 -14.45 -1.82 1.78
N LEU A 22 -15.46 -1.11 2.27
CA LEU A 22 -15.35 -0.30 3.49
C LEU A 22 -15.08 -1.17 4.72
N ILE A 23 -15.70 -2.36 4.82
CA ILE A 23 -15.44 -3.30 5.90
C ILE A 23 -13.98 -3.79 5.84
N PHE A 24 -13.51 -4.21 4.67
CA PHE A 24 -12.12 -4.64 4.48
C PHE A 24 -11.11 -3.53 4.76
N SER A 25 -11.37 -2.33 4.26
CA SER A 25 -10.53 -1.16 4.49
C SER A 25 -10.46 -0.79 5.97
N SER A 26 -11.59 -0.85 6.68
CA SER A 26 -11.64 -0.57 8.12
C SER A 26 -10.88 -1.63 8.91
N LEU A 27 -11.06 -2.92 8.57
CA LEU A 27 -10.33 -4.02 9.19
C LEU A 27 -8.82 -3.90 8.95
N SER A 28 -8.41 -3.60 7.72
CA SER A 28 -7.01 -3.36 7.36
C SER A 28 -6.44 -2.18 8.14
N GLY A 29 -7.16 -1.06 8.24
CA GLY A 29 -6.76 0.09 9.06
C GLY A 29 -6.59 -0.27 10.54
N MET A 30 -7.53 -1.05 11.11
CA MET A 30 -7.44 -1.51 12.50
C MET A 30 -6.23 -2.41 12.74
N LEU A 31 -5.95 -3.34 11.81
CA LEU A 31 -4.74 -4.15 11.85
C LEU A 31 -3.49 -3.27 11.80
N TRP A 32 -3.47 -2.27 10.93
CA TRP A 32 -2.31 -1.38 10.79
C TRP A 32 -2.02 -0.58 12.06
N GLN A 33 -3.05 -0.14 12.77
CA GLN A 33 -2.90 0.50 14.07
C GLN A 33 -2.50 -0.46 15.19
N SER A 34 -2.88 -1.74 15.09
CA SER A 34 -2.62 -2.76 16.11
C SER A 34 -1.26 -3.43 15.96
N VAL A 35 -0.72 -3.52 14.74
CA VAL A 35 0.58 -4.16 14.43
C VAL A 35 1.69 -3.75 15.41
N PRO A 36 1.90 -2.46 15.72
CA PRO A 36 3.02 -2.08 16.58
C PRO A 36 2.86 -2.51 18.03
N ILE A 37 1.62 -2.56 18.52
CA ILE A 37 1.31 -3.07 19.86
C ILE A 37 1.63 -4.55 19.91
N LEU A 38 1.23 -5.31 18.88
CA LEU A 38 1.52 -6.73 18.76
C LEU A 38 3.02 -7.02 18.65
N VAL A 39 3.75 -6.22 17.87
CA VAL A 39 5.22 -6.33 17.73
C VAL A 39 5.92 -6.05 19.05
N ALA A 40 5.53 -4.99 19.76
CA ALA A 40 6.11 -4.68 21.07
C ALA A 40 5.79 -5.78 22.09
N LEU A 41 4.55 -6.26 22.14
CA LEU A 41 4.13 -7.35 23.02
C LEU A 41 4.91 -8.64 22.73
N ALA A 42 5.03 -9.04 21.47
CA ALA A 42 5.77 -10.23 21.08
C ALA A 42 7.26 -10.11 21.40
N SER A 43 7.86 -8.94 21.15
CA SER A 43 9.29 -8.69 21.43
C SER A 43 9.57 -8.71 22.94
N PHE A 44 8.73 -8.07 23.75
CA PHE A 44 8.91 -8.07 25.20
C PHE A 44 8.59 -9.42 25.83
N ALA A 45 7.56 -10.12 25.35
CA ALA A 45 7.23 -11.47 25.82
C ALA A 45 8.35 -12.47 25.52
N THR A 46 8.96 -12.39 24.34
CA THR A 46 10.12 -13.24 24.01
C THR A 46 11.35 -12.86 24.84
N TYR A 47 11.60 -11.56 25.04
CA TYR A 47 12.70 -11.06 25.86
C TYR A 47 12.63 -11.57 27.31
N THR A 48 11.44 -11.52 27.93
CA THR A 48 11.23 -12.03 29.29
C THR A 48 11.22 -13.55 29.37
N ALA A 49 10.67 -14.25 28.36
CA ALA A 49 10.69 -15.71 28.29
C ALA A 49 12.12 -16.28 28.24
N MET A 50 13.08 -15.52 27.71
CA MET A 50 14.51 -15.88 27.74
C MET A 50 15.19 -15.65 29.10
N GLY A 51 14.45 -15.22 30.12
CA GLY A 51 14.97 -15.00 31.48
C GLY A 51 15.54 -13.60 31.73
N ASN A 52 15.38 -12.66 30.79
CA ASN A 52 15.81 -11.28 30.99
C ASN A 52 14.77 -10.47 31.77
N GLU A 53 15.22 -9.54 32.62
CA GLU A 53 14.32 -8.60 33.28
C GLU A 53 13.98 -7.41 32.37
N LEU A 54 12.68 -7.19 32.16
CA LEU A 54 12.18 -6.05 31.40
C LEU A 54 12.15 -4.80 32.30
N THR A 55 13.24 -4.03 32.27
CA THR A 55 13.32 -2.74 32.99
C THR A 55 12.81 -1.59 32.13
N ALA A 56 12.37 -0.51 32.77
CA ALA A 56 11.94 0.72 32.08
C ALA A 56 13.05 1.31 31.16
N ALA A 57 14.31 1.17 31.57
CA ALA A 57 15.47 1.62 30.80
C ALA A 57 15.66 0.87 29.48
N VAL A 58 15.12 -0.35 29.35
CA VAL A 58 15.12 -1.13 28.11
C VAL A 58 13.81 -0.93 27.34
N ALA A 59 12.67 -0.95 28.03
CA ALA A 59 11.35 -0.90 27.41
C ALA A 59 11.06 0.43 26.70
N PHE A 60 11.36 1.58 27.32
CA PHE A 60 11.05 2.88 26.72
C PHE A 60 11.86 3.19 25.46
N PRO A 61 13.20 2.98 25.43
CA PRO A 61 13.96 3.15 24.19
C PRO A 61 13.52 2.18 23.08
N ALA A 62 13.22 0.91 23.42
CA ALA A 62 12.73 -0.06 22.44
C ALA A 62 11.40 0.36 21.80
N LEU A 63 10.44 0.85 22.60
CA LEU A 63 9.18 1.40 22.09
C LEU A 63 9.40 2.60 21.15
N ALA A 64 10.34 3.49 21.48
CA ALA A 64 10.68 4.62 20.63
C ALA A 64 11.26 4.17 19.28
N LEU A 65 12.18 3.21 19.29
CA LEU A 65 12.76 2.59 18.09
C LEU A 65 11.68 1.93 17.22
N PHE A 66 10.78 1.15 17.82
CA PHE A 66 9.67 0.55 17.09
C PHE A 66 8.78 1.60 16.44
N ASN A 67 8.52 2.73 17.10
CA ASN A 67 7.73 3.82 16.52
C ASN A 67 8.40 4.47 15.31
N ILE A 68 9.70 4.74 15.38
CA ILE A 68 10.46 5.34 14.26
C ILE A 68 10.51 4.37 13.07
N LEU A 69 10.66 3.06 13.33
CA LEU A 69 10.75 2.03 12.29
C LEU A 69 9.43 1.82 11.52
N ARG A 70 8.28 2.23 12.07
CA ARG A 70 6.97 2.08 11.39
C ARG A 70 6.95 2.78 10.04
N PHE A 71 7.47 4.00 9.96
CA PHE A 71 7.40 4.81 8.74
C PHE A 71 8.21 4.18 7.59
N PRO A 72 9.49 3.82 7.76
CA PRO A 72 10.25 3.11 6.73
C PRO A 72 9.59 1.78 6.31
N MET A 73 9.09 1.00 7.27
CA MET A 73 8.43 -0.28 6.98
C MET A 73 7.14 -0.12 6.15
N ALA A 74 6.36 0.93 6.42
CA ALA A 74 5.15 1.23 5.65
C ALA A 74 5.46 1.79 4.26
N MET A 75 6.54 2.57 4.12
CA MET A 75 6.93 3.22 2.86
C MET A 75 7.64 2.25 1.90
N LEU A 76 8.38 1.27 2.42
CA LEU A 76 9.25 0.39 1.63
C LEU A 76 8.52 -0.36 0.49
N PRO A 77 7.34 -0.97 0.69
CA PRO A 77 6.59 -1.58 -0.40
C PRO A 77 6.18 -0.57 -1.48
N GLY A 78 5.82 0.65 -1.07
CA GLY A 78 5.45 1.73 -2.00
C GLY A 78 6.65 2.16 -2.86
N VAL A 79 7.84 2.26 -2.28
CA VAL A 79 9.07 2.56 -3.03
C VAL A 79 9.38 1.46 -4.04
N ILE A 80 9.18 0.19 -3.69
CA ILE A 80 9.36 -0.93 -4.62
C ILE A 80 8.39 -0.81 -5.81
N ASN A 81 7.10 -0.55 -5.54
CA ASN A 81 6.11 -0.35 -6.60
C ASN A 81 6.48 0.84 -7.50
N ASN A 82 6.89 1.97 -6.90
CA ASN A 82 7.32 3.15 -7.65
C ASN A 82 8.51 2.83 -8.56
N LEU A 83 9.46 2.01 -8.10
CA LEU A 83 10.60 1.59 -8.91
C LEU A 83 10.18 0.70 -10.09
N ILE A 84 9.25 -0.22 -9.87
CA ILE A 84 8.69 -1.07 -10.92
C ILE A 84 7.96 -0.21 -11.96
N GLU A 85 7.08 0.68 -11.52
CA GLU A 85 6.34 1.59 -12.41
C GLU A 85 7.28 2.52 -13.19
N ALA A 86 8.30 3.08 -12.53
CA ALA A 86 9.33 3.89 -13.17
C ALA A 86 10.07 3.09 -14.24
N SER A 87 10.42 1.84 -13.97
CA SER A 87 11.12 0.97 -14.92
C SER A 87 10.30 0.73 -16.19
N VAL A 88 9.00 0.41 -16.05
CA VAL A 88 8.10 0.23 -17.20
C VAL A 88 7.88 1.56 -17.94
N SER A 89 7.79 2.68 -17.21
CA SER A 89 7.64 4.01 -17.81
C SER A 89 8.85 4.40 -18.67
N ILE A 90 10.06 4.18 -18.15
CA ILE A 90 11.30 4.42 -18.89
C ILE A 90 11.35 3.56 -20.15
N ALA A 91 10.95 2.29 -20.08
CA ALA A 91 10.91 1.41 -21.25
C ALA A 91 9.98 1.94 -22.35
N ARG A 92 8.80 2.46 -22.00
CA ARG A 92 7.87 3.07 -22.97
C ARG A 92 8.46 4.33 -23.60
N ILE A 93 9.06 5.21 -22.81
CA ILE A 93 9.71 6.42 -23.32
C ILE A 93 10.84 6.05 -24.28
N ALA A 94 11.67 5.07 -23.91
CA ALA A 94 12.73 4.56 -24.77
C ALA A 94 12.18 3.99 -26.08
N SER A 95 11.07 3.23 -26.06
CA SER A 95 10.45 2.73 -27.30
C SER A 95 9.91 3.84 -28.19
N PHE A 96 9.38 4.92 -27.61
CA PHE A 96 8.86 6.05 -28.37
C PHE A 96 9.99 6.84 -29.03
N LEU A 97 11.07 7.12 -28.29
CA LEU A 97 12.22 7.88 -28.80
C LEU A 97 13.02 7.10 -29.86
N ASN A 98 12.99 5.77 -29.83
CA ASN A 98 13.62 4.91 -30.85
C ASN A 98 12.67 4.50 -31.98
N ALA A 99 11.44 4.99 -32.02
CA ALA A 99 10.53 4.70 -33.10
C ALA A 99 11.02 5.36 -34.41
N HIS A 100 10.82 4.70 -35.54
CA HIS A 100 11.18 5.24 -36.85
C HIS A 100 10.44 6.56 -37.09
N GLU A 101 11.15 7.61 -37.52
CA GLU A 101 10.55 8.90 -37.84
C GLU A 101 9.55 8.75 -39.00
N VAL A 102 8.43 9.45 -38.93
CA VAL A 102 7.43 9.43 -40.01
C VAL A 102 8.01 10.18 -41.22
N ASP A 103 8.06 9.51 -42.37
CA ASP A 103 8.57 10.12 -43.61
C ASP A 103 7.73 11.35 -43.98
N THR A 104 8.34 12.53 -43.87
CA THR A 104 7.71 13.84 -44.10
C THR A 104 7.26 14.00 -45.55
N LYS A 105 7.72 13.14 -46.47
CA LYS A 105 7.31 13.17 -47.89
C LYS A 105 5.90 12.65 -48.15
N ALA A 106 5.25 11.98 -47.19
CA ALA A 106 3.89 11.47 -47.35
C ALA A 106 2.78 12.50 -47.04
N THR A 107 3.11 13.66 -46.47
CA THR A 107 2.14 14.67 -46.02
C THR A 107 2.07 15.93 -46.89
N THR A 108 2.76 15.96 -48.03
CA THR A 108 2.56 17.02 -49.04
C THR A 108 1.60 16.51 -50.11
N ARG A 109 0.31 16.79 -49.94
CA ARG A 109 -0.69 16.71 -51.00
C ARG A 109 -1.58 17.93 -50.97
#